data_AF-A0A1C5WA68-F1
#
_entry.id   AF-A0A1C5WA68-F1
#
_cell.length_a   1.000
_cell.length_b   1.000
_cell.length_c   1.000
_cell.angle_alpha   90.00
_cell.angle_beta   90.00
_cell.angle_gamma   90.00
#
_symmetry.space_group_name_H-M   'P 1'
#
loop_
_entity.id
_entity.type
_entity.pdbx_description
1 polymer ?
#
loop_
_entity_poly.entity_id
_entity_poly.type
_entity_poly.pdbx_seq_one_letter_code
_entity_poly.pdbx_strand_id
1 'polypeptide(L)' 'MKFSLKNFVMKTLTSMKEAGEDEYKIMQYALKYYEKGVLVEEDLAEVESWFETEKTDEATEEQPEE' A
#
# COMPACT_ATOMS: atom_id res chain seq x y z
N MET A 1 22.36 -9.09 13.72
CA MET A 1 21.16 -9.10 12.86
C MET A 1 21.63 -8.94 11.41
N LYS A 2 21.26 -9.82 10.47
CA LYS A 2 21.55 -9.59 9.05
C LYS A 2 20.50 -8.62 8.49
N PHE A 3 20.95 -7.67 7.68
CA PHE A 3 20.04 -6.78 6.96
C PHE A 3 19.20 -7.56 5.95
N SER A 4 17.90 -7.27 5.90
CA SER A 4 16.97 -7.79 4.89
C SER A 4 16.41 -6.61 4.12
N LEU A 5 16.70 -6.56 2.82
CA LEU A 5 16.20 -5.50 1.96
C LEU A 5 14.67 -5.57 1.83
N LYS A 6 14.09 -6.78 1.76
CA LYS A 6 12.64 -7.01 1.82
C LYS A 6 12.03 -6.36 3.07
N ASN A 7 12.57 -6.66 4.25
CA ASN A 7 12.03 -6.13 5.50
C ASN A 7 12.15 -4.59 5.58
N PHE A 8 13.21 -4.03 4.99
CA PHE A 8 13.36 -2.58 4.90
C PHE A 8 12.29 -1.97 3.99
N VAL A 9 12.10 -2.54 2.79
CA VAL A 9 11.11 -2.08 1.81
C VAL A 9 9.68 -2.15 2.37
N MET A 10 9.31 -3.27 2.99
CA MET A 10 7.97 -3.43 3.60
C MET A 10 7.73 -2.38 4.69
N LYS A 11 8.72 -2.13 5.57
CA LYS A 11 8.62 -1.05 6.56
C LYS A 11 8.47 0.33 5.94
N THR A 12 9.19 0.61 4.85
CA THR A 12 9.04 1.88 4.13
C THR A 12 7.64 2.04 3.56
N LEU A 13 7.08 0.99 2.94
CA LEU A 13 5.72 1.00 2.40
C LEU A 13 4.68 1.22 3.51
N THR A 14 4.83 0.57 4.67
CA THR A 14 3.98 0.81 5.85
C THR A 14 4.06 2.27 6.31
N SER A 15 5.27 2.85 6.42
CA SER A 15 5.42 4.26 6.80
C SER A 15 4.84 5.22 5.76
N MET A 16 4.89 4.90 4.47
CA MET A 16 4.25 5.70 3.43
C MET A 16 2.72 5.69 3.61
N LYS A 17 2.13 4.51 3.84
CA LYS A 17 0.70 4.38 4.14
C LYS A 17 0.30 5.20 5.37
N GLU A 18 1.02 5.05 6.48
CA GLU A 18 0.75 5.78 7.73
C GLU A 18 0.90 7.31 7.58
N ALA A 19 1.77 7.76 6.65
CA ALA A 19 1.93 9.17 6.33
C ALA A 19 0.82 9.73 5.43
N GLY A 20 -0.13 8.90 5.00
CA GLY A 20 -1.19 9.30 4.07
C GLY A 20 -0.68 9.54 2.64
N GLU A 21 0.39 8.86 2.23
CA GLU A 21 0.81 8.89 0.84
C GLU A 21 -0.24 8.21 -0.05
N ASP A 22 -0.37 8.75 -1.26
CA ASP A 22 -1.32 8.30 -2.26
C ASP A 22 -1.11 6.82 -2.67
N GLU A 23 -2.21 6.08 -2.85
CA GLU A 23 -2.23 4.65 -3.23
C GLU A 23 -1.33 4.38 -4.44
N TYR A 24 -1.42 5.21 -5.49
CA TYR A 24 -0.64 5.03 -6.70
C TYR A 24 0.86 5.15 -6.43
N LYS A 25 1.29 6.08 -5.57
CA LYS A 25 2.71 6.20 -5.19
C LYS A 25 3.19 4.98 -4.42
N ILE A 26 2.39 4.47 -3.48
CA ILE A 26 2.72 3.29 -2.68
C ILE A 26 2.85 2.07 -3.59
N MET A 27 1.88 1.85 -4.49
CA MET A 27 1.87 0.74 -5.44
C MET A 27 3.04 0.82 -6.44
N GLN A 28 3.34 1.99 -6.99
CA GLN A 28 4.50 2.19 -7.87
C GLN A 28 5.82 1.85 -7.16
N TYR A 29 5.93 2.21 -5.87
CA TYR A 29 7.10 1.84 -5.08
C TYR A 29 7.19 0.33 -4.87
N ALA A 30 6.09 -0.34 -4.51
CA ALA A 30 6.06 -1.79 -4.34
C ALA A 30 6.43 -2.53 -5.64
N LEU A 31 5.82 -2.16 -6.77
CA LEU A 31 6.09 -2.73 -8.09
C LEU A 31 7.57 -2.63 -8.48
N LYS A 32 8.20 -1.47 -8.23
CA LYS A 32 9.63 -1.28 -8.49
C LYS A 32 10.53 -2.28 -7.75
N TYR A 33 10.14 -2.73 -6.56
CA TYR A 33 10.91 -3.70 -5.78
C TYR A 33 10.49 -5.15 -6.07
N TYR A 34 9.27 -5.37 -6.55
CA TYR A 34 8.87 -6.63 -7.16
C TYR A 34 9.66 -6.92 -8.45
N GLU A 35 9.77 -5.95 -9.36
CA GLU A 35 10.57 -6.06 -10.60
C GLU A 35 12.06 -6.37 -10.34
N LYS A 36 12.57 -5.97 -9.17
CA LYS A 36 13.94 -6.26 -8.72
C LYS A 36 14.09 -7.62 -8.03
N GLY A 37 13.02 -8.40 -7.92
CA GLY A 37 12.99 -9.67 -7.20
C GLY A 37 13.17 -9.55 -5.68
N VAL A 38 12.92 -8.37 -5.11
CA VAL A 38 13.01 -8.12 -3.66
C VAL A 38 11.69 -8.47 -2.98
N LEU A 39 10.58 -8.08 -3.61
CA LEU A 39 9.23 -8.48 -3.21
C LEU A 39 8.77 -9.63 -4.09
N VAL A 40 7.85 -10.44 -3.57
CA VAL A 40 7.17 -11.51 -4.31
C VAL A 40 5.67 -11.21 -4.43
N GLU A 41 4.94 -12.04 -5.16
CA GLU A 41 3.49 -11.88 -5.36
C GLU A 41 2.72 -11.78 -4.03
N GLU A 42 3.09 -12.58 -3.02
CA GLU A 42 2.48 -12.53 -1.69
C GLU A 42 2.66 -11.16 -1.01
N ASP A 43 3.80 -10.50 -1.21
CA ASP A 43 4.06 -9.17 -0.65
C ASP A 43 3.25 -8.10 -1.38
N LEU A 44 3.08 -8.24 -2.71
CA LEU A 44 2.23 -7.32 -3.48
C LEU A 44 0.77 -7.43 -3.08
N ALA A 45 0.26 -8.66 -2.94
CA ALA A 45 -1.11 -8.90 -2.47
C ALA A 45 -1.35 -8.30 -1.07
N GLU A 46 -0.35 -8.35 -0.18
CA GLU A 46 -0.42 -7.68 1.12
C GLU A 46 -0.58 -6.16 0.96
N VAL A 47 0.24 -5.52 0.11
CA VAL A 47 0.16 -4.07 -0.12
C VAL A 47 -1.16 -3.68 -0.79
N GLU A 48 -1.64 -4.46 -1.76
CA GLU A 48 -2.93 -4.24 -2.43
C GLU A 48 -4.09 -4.31 -1.44
N SER A 49 -4.07 -5.27 -0.52
CA SER A 49 -5.12 -5.44 0.51
C SER A 49 -5.28 -4.22 1.43
N TRP A 50 -4.28 -3.34 1.51
CA TRP A 50 -4.37 -2.13 2.32
C TRP A 50 -5.43 -1.15 1.84
N PHE A 51 -5.78 -1.21 0.55
CA PHE A 51 -6.68 -0.28 -0.12
C PHE A 51 -8.00 -0.92 -0.55
N GLU A 52 -8.12 -2.25 -0.44
CA GLU A 52 -9.37 -2.96 -0.76
C GLU A 52 -10.51 -2.59 0.21
N THR A 53 -10.20 -2.34 1.48
CA THR A 53 -11.19 -1.93 2.48
C THR A 53 -11.59 -0.46 2.41
N GLU A 54 -10.71 0.43 1.92
CA GLU A 54 -10.99 1.88 1.90
C GLU A 54 -12.03 2.27 0.84
N LYS A 55 -12.30 1.40 -0.14
CA LYS A 55 -13.33 1.63 -1.18
C LYS A 55 -14.77 1.47 -0.68
N THR A 56 -14.98 1.11 0.59
CA THR A 56 -16.33 0.94 1.16
C THR A 56 -16.82 2.19 1.92
N ASP A 57 -15.94 3.12 2.27
CA ASP A 57 -16.29 4.29 3.10
C ASP A 57 -16.57 5.59 2.32
N GLU A 58 -16.36 5.63 1.00
CA GLU A 58 -16.65 6.82 0.17
C GLU A 58 -18.08 6.89 -0.41
N ALA A 59 -18.99 5.98 -0.01
CA ALA A 59 -20.36 5.93 -0.54
C ALA A 59 -21.45 6.50 0.40
N THR A 60 -21.10 7.18 1.51
CA THR A 60 -22.11 7.70 2.46
C THR A 60 -21.87 9.16 2.86
N GLU A 61 -21.99 10.07 1.92
CA GLU A 61 -22.49 11.43 2.22
C GLU A 61 -23.68 11.70 1.28
N GLU A 62 -24.86 11.19 1.70
CA GLU A 62 -26.14 11.63 1.16
C GLU A 62 -26.26 13.14 1.39
N GLN A 63 -26.33 13.91 0.30
CA GLN A 63 -26.75 15.30 0.37
C GLN A 63 -28.14 15.36 1.02
N PRO A 64 -28.37 16.15 2.07
CA PRO A 64 -29.73 16.48 2.45
C PRO A 64 -30.26 17.49 1.43
N GLU A 65 -31.14 17.02 0.53
CA GLU A 65 -32.15 17.88 -0.05
C GLU A 65 -33.10 18.32 1.07
N GLU A 66 -33.03 19.58 1.50
CA GLU A 66 -34.18 20.47 1.82
C GLU A 66 -33.78 21.95 1.75
#